data_AF-A0A7V9MJY4-F1
#
_entry.id   AF-A0A7V9MJY4-F1
#
_cell.length_a   1.000
_cell.length_b   1.000
_cell.length_c   1.000
_cell.angle_alpha   90.00
_cell.angle_beta   90.00
_cell.angle_gamma   90.00
#
_symmetry.space_group_name_H-M   'P 1'
#
loop_
_entity.id
_entity.type
_entity.pdbx_description
1 polymer ?
#
loop_
_entity_poly.entity_id
_entity_poly.type
_entity_poly.pdbx_seq_one_letter_code
_entity_poly.pdbx_strand_id
1 'polypeptide(L)'
;MNFSLIIGLLFIGLVAGVLSGMIGIGGGIVIVPALVYFLGLTQHQSQGTSLLMMLPPIGVLAAINYYKSSHMQQDFKYIVFALILSAAFLIGGYIGSRISINIDKVTLQKVFGIILFVIAIKMFFFSK
;
A
#
# COMPACT_ATOMS: atom_id res chain seq x y z
N MET A 1 -10.79 -23.28 -5.71
CA MET A 1 -9.73 -22.29 -6.01
C MET A 1 -8.68 -23.01 -6.83
N ASN A 2 -8.37 -22.54 -8.04
CA ASN A 2 -7.46 -23.26 -8.94
C ASN A 2 -6.02 -23.12 -8.46
N PHE A 3 -5.20 -24.15 -8.64
CA PHE A 3 -3.79 -24.16 -8.22
C PHE A 3 -2.99 -22.99 -8.81
N SER A 4 -3.22 -22.67 -10.09
CA SER A 4 -2.59 -21.53 -10.78
C SER A 4 -2.91 -20.18 -10.14
N LEU A 5 -4.14 -20.01 -9.62
CA LEU A 5 -4.55 -18.77 -8.94
C LEU A 5 -3.84 -18.61 -7.60
N ILE A 6 -3.68 -19.70 -6.84
CA ILE A 6 -2.92 -19.69 -5.57
C ILE A 6 -1.48 -19.28 -5.82
N ILE A 7 -0.84 -19.85 -6.85
CA ILE A 7 0.52 -19.48 -7.24
C ILE A 7 0.60 -18.00 -7.61
N GLY A 8 -0.36 -17.50 -8.40
CA GLY A 8 -0.42 -16.08 -8.78
C GLY A 8 -0.51 -15.16 -7.55
N LEU A 9 -1.38 -15.48 -6.58
CA LEU A 9 -1.52 -14.71 -5.34
C LEU A 9 -0.24 -14.75 -4.49
N LEU A 10 0.40 -15.92 -4.36
CA LEU A 10 1.66 -16.06 -3.63
C LEU A 10 2.77 -15.21 -4.28
N PHE A 11 2.89 -15.27 -5.61
CA PHE A 11 3.89 -14.50 -6.34
C PHE A 11 3.66 -12.99 -6.19
N ILE A 12 2.43 -12.52 -6.40
CA ILE A 12 2.07 -11.10 -6.22
C ILE A 12 2.35 -10.65 -4.79
N GLY A 13 1.97 -11.45 -3.79
CA GLY A 13 2.20 -11.15 -2.38
C GLY A 13 3.68 -11.06 -2.02
N LEU A 14 4.51 -11.98 -2.52
CA LEU A 14 5.96 -11.96 -2.29
C LEU A 14 6.62 -10.73 -2.93
N VAL A 15 6.31 -10.45 -4.20
CA VAL A 15 6.85 -9.29 -4.91
C VAL A 15 6.42 -8.00 -4.24
N ALA A 16 5.13 -7.87 -3.90
CA ALA A 16 4.61 -6.72 -3.18
C ALA A 16 5.24 -6.57 -1.79
N GLY A 17 5.48 -7.67 -1.08
CA GLY A 17 6.13 -7.69 0.23
C GLY A 17 7.58 -7.21 0.18
N VAL A 18 8.37 -7.71 -0.78
CA VAL A 18 9.75 -7.26 -1.01
C VAL A 18 9.79 -5.77 -1.32
N LEU A 19 8.98 -5.31 -2.28
CA LEU A 19 8.93 -3.89 -2.67
C LEU A 19 8.41 -3.00 -1.52
N SER A 20 7.41 -3.47 -0.77
CA SER A 20 6.92 -2.76 0.41
C SER A 20 7.99 -2.62 1.49
N GLY A 21 8.77 -3.68 1.74
CA GLY A 21 9.88 -3.66 2.69
C GLY A 21 11.03 -2.75 2.24
N MET A 22 11.33 -2.69 0.93
CA MET A 22 12.42 -1.85 0.40
C MET A 22 12.06 -0.36 0.31
N ILE A 23 10.82 -0.05 -0.10
CA ILE A 23 10.40 1.31 -0.46
C ILE A 23 9.48 1.94 0.61
N GLY A 24 8.85 1.13 1.47
CA GLY A 24 8.01 1.59 2.58
C GLY A 24 6.59 2.01 2.20
N ILE A 25 6.10 1.70 1.00
CA ILE A 25 4.81 2.20 0.48
C ILE A 25 3.60 1.29 0.82
N GLY A 26 3.80 0.22 1.60
CA GLY A 26 2.72 -0.67 2.05
C GLY A 26 2.24 -1.68 1.00
N GLY A 27 2.81 -1.72 -0.21
CA GLY A 27 2.54 -2.75 -1.23
C GLY A 27 1.27 -2.54 -2.07
N GLY A 28 0.34 -1.68 -1.66
CA GLY A 28 -0.92 -1.42 -2.38
C GLY A 28 -0.73 -0.90 -3.82
N ILE A 29 0.37 -0.17 -4.07
CA ILE A 29 0.77 0.30 -5.41
C ILE A 29 1.04 -0.87 -6.37
N VAL A 30 1.50 -2.00 -5.86
CA VAL A 30 1.79 -3.20 -6.64
C VAL A 30 0.58 -4.12 -6.69
N ILE A 31 -0.07 -4.34 -5.54
CA ILE A 31 -1.17 -5.28 -5.39
C ILE A 31 -2.39 -4.85 -6.21
N VAL A 32 -2.80 -3.57 -6.13
CA VAL A 32 -4.04 -3.13 -6.79
C VAL A 32 -3.95 -3.29 -8.31
N PRO A 33 -2.91 -2.81 -9.01
CA PRO A 33 -2.75 -3.08 -10.45
C PRO A 33 -2.61 -4.57 -10.76
N ALA A 34 -1.91 -5.35 -9.94
CA ALA A 34 -1.73 -6.77 -10.21
C ALA A 34 -3.06 -7.54 -10.14
N LEU A 35 -3.91 -7.23 -9.16
CA LEU A 35 -5.25 -7.81 -9.05
C LEU A 35 -6.16 -7.40 -10.22
N VAL A 36 -6.09 -6.13 -10.66
CA VAL A 36 -6.88 -5.64 -11.79
C VAL A 36 -6.44 -6.28 -13.10
N TYR A 37 -5.15 -6.19 -13.44
CA TYR A 37 -4.66 -6.53 -14.77
C TYR A 37 -4.31 -8.01 -14.94
N PHE A 38 -3.85 -8.71 -13.90
CA PHE A 38 -3.48 -10.13 -14.00
C PHE A 38 -4.58 -11.07 -13.54
N LEU A 39 -5.41 -10.65 -12.59
CA LEU A 39 -6.49 -11.49 -12.04
C LEU A 39 -7.89 -11.03 -12.45
N GLY A 40 -8.01 -9.92 -13.18
CA GLY A 40 -9.27 -9.44 -13.75
C GLY A 40 -10.26 -8.90 -12.71
N LEU A 41 -9.80 -8.57 -11.51
CA LEU A 41 -10.65 -7.99 -10.48
C LEU A 41 -11.03 -6.55 -10.86
N THR A 42 -12.21 -6.12 -10.45
CA THR A 42 -12.59 -4.71 -10.58
C THR A 42 -11.76 -3.82 -9.66
N GLN A 43 -11.67 -2.52 -9.94
CA GLN A 43 -10.92 -1.57 -9.10
C GLN A 43 -11.36 -1.62 -7.62
N HIS A 44 -12.67 -1.67 -7.36
CA HIS A 44 -13.24 -1.77 -6.02
C HIS A 44 -12.87 -3.07 -5.32
N GLN A 45 -12.95 -4.22 -6.02
CA GLN A 45 -12.54 -5.51 -5.47
C GLN A 45 -11.05 -5.51 -5.13
N SER A 46 -10.21 -5.01 -6.04
CA SER A 46 -8.76 -4.97 -5.87
C SER A 46 -8.34 -4.09 -4.69
N GLN A 47 -8.95 -2.91 -4.54
CA GLN A 47 -8.71 -2.04 -3.39
C GLN A 47 -9.20 -2.67 -2.08
N GLY A 48 -10.41 -3.23 -2.06
CA GLY A 48 -10.95 -3.92 -0.90
C GLY A 48 -10.06 -5.08 -0.45
N THR A 49 -9.63 -5.93 -1.37
CA THR A 49 -8.71 -7.04 -1.09
C THR A 49 -7.36 -6.54 -0.61
N SER A 50 -6.79 -5.49 -1.22
CA SER A 50 -5.53 -4.89 -0.77
C SER A 50 -5.63 -4.32 0.64
N LEU A 51 -6.73 -3.65 0.98
CA LEU A 51 -6.96 -3.09 2.31
C LEU A 51 -7.16 -4.20 3.37
N LEU A 52 -7.90 -5.26 3.03
CA LEU A 52 -8.03 -6.43 3.91
C LEU A 52 -6.68 -7.12 4.15
N MET A 53 -5.85 -7.24 3.12
CA MET A 53 -4.49 -7.79 3.23
C MET A 53 -3.59 -6.92 4.12
N MET A 54 -3.83 -5.62 4.20
CA MET A 54 -3.10 -4.68 5.06
C MET A 54 -3.59 -4.65 6.51
N LEU A 55 -4.73 -5.29 6.82
CA LEU A 55 -5.28 -5.29 8.17
C LEU A 55 -4.42 -6.05 9.19
N PRO A 56 -3.83 -7.23 8.86
CA PRO A 56 -2.81 -7.83 9.71
C PRO A 56 -1.57 -6.91 9.79
N PRO A 57 -0.76 -7.04 10.86
CA PRO A 57 0.43 -6.21 11.08
C PRO A 57 1.61 -6.61 10.16
N ILE A 58 1.37 -6.65 8.84
CA ILE A 58 2.32 -7.13 7.82
C ILE A 58 3.60 -6.30 7.73
N GLY A 59 3.54 -5.03 8.15
CA GLY A 59 4.70 -4.13 8.18
C GLY A 59 5.63 -4.32 9.38
N VAL A 60 5.23 -5.10 10.40
CA VAL A 60 5.97 -5.18 11.67
C VAL A 60 7.38 -5.73 11.49
N LEU A 61 7.57 -6.77 10.68
CA LEU A 61 8.89 -7.36 10.46
C LEU A 61 9.85 -6.36 9.78
N ALA A 62 9.36 -5.64 8.76
CA ALA A 62 10.13 -4.59 8.11
C ALA A 62 10.43 -3.44 9.08
N ALA A 63 9.43 -2.99 9.85
CA ALA A 63 9.59 -1.93 10.85
C ALA A 63 10.62 -2.30 11.92
N ILE A 64 10.65 -3.57 12.38
CA ILE A 64 11.66 -4.06 13.32
C ILE A 64 13.06 -3.98 12.70
N ASN A 65 13.22 -4.38 11.43
CA ASN A 65 14.51 -4.29 10.76
C ASN A 65 15.00 -2.84 10.66
N TYR A 66 14.13 -1.90 10.25
CA TYR A 66 14.48 -0.48 10.21
C TYR A 66 14.73 0.10 11.60
N TYR A 67 13.95 -0.27 12.61
CA TYR A 67 14.19 0.17 13.98
C TYR A 67 15.54 -0.33 14.52
N LYS A 68 15.92 -1.57 14.17
CA LYS A 68 17.21 -2.16 14.54
C LYS A 68 18.39 -1.54 13.77
N SER A 69 18.22 -1.22 12.50
CA SER A 69 19.28 -0.73 11.62
C SER A 69 19.49 0.78 11.66
N SER A 70 18.50 1.55 12.12
CA SER A 70 18.54 3.01 12.12
C SER A 70 18.75 3.60 13.51
N HIS A 71 19.16 4.88 13.54
CA HIS A 71 19.21 5.68 14.77
C HIS A 71 17.80 5.98 15.34
N MET A 72 16.71 5.38 14.81
CA MET A 72 15.36 5.49 15.41
C MET A 72 15.32 4.98 16.85
N GLN A 73 16.20 4.05 17.23
CA GLN A 73 16.35 3.64 18.64
C GLN A 73 16.78 4.78 19.56
N GLN A 74 17.51 5.77 19.03
CA GLN A 74 18.11 6.83 19.84
C GLN A 74 17.15 7.99 20.08
N ASP A 75 16.04 8.08 19.33
CA ASP A 75 15.12 9.21 19.42
C ASP A 75 13.65 8.77 19.40
N PHE A 76 13.01 8.87 20.56
CA PHE A 76 11.62 8.46 20.78
C PHE A 76 10.61 9.24 19.91
N LYS A 77 11.00 10.41 19.36
CA LYS A 77 10.10 11.23 18.52
C LYS A 77 9.55 10.47 17.31
N TYR A 78 10.32 9.54 16.74
CA TYR A 78 9.88 8.80 15.55
C TYR A 78 8.75 7.82 15.86
N ILE A 79 8.72 7.27 17.09
CA ILE A 79 7.62 6.44 17.57
C ILE A 79 6.36 7.30 17.74
N VAL A 80 6.50 8.50 18.32
CA VAL A 80 5.40 9.45 18.47
C VAL A 80 4.84 9.86 17.11
N PHE A 81 5.70 10.13 16.12
CA PHE A 81 5.26 10.44 14.75
C PHE A 81 4.46 9.28 14.14
N ALA A 82 4.94 8.04 14.29
CA ALA A 82 4.25 6.87 13.79
C ALA A 82 2.86 6.70 14.44
N LEU A 83 2.74 6.93 15.75
CA LEU A 83 1.47 6.85 16.48
C LEU A 83 0.46 7.91 16.02
N ILE A 84 0.88 9.17 15.91
CA ILE A 84 0.03 10.28 15.44
C ILE A 84 -0.44 10.01 14.00
N LEU A 85 0.50 9.62 13.12
CA LEU A 85 0.18 9.30 11.73
C LEU A 85 -0.78 8.10 11.64
N SER A 86 -0.59 7.07 12.45
CA SER A 86 -1.47 5.89 12.48
C SER A 86 -2.89 6.27 12.90
N ALA A 87 -3.04 7.09 13.95
CA ALA A 87 -4.34 7.56 14.40
C ALA A 87 -5.06 8.40 13.34
N ALA A 88 -4.36 9.36 12.71
CA ALA A 88 -4.91 10.16 11.63
C ALA A 88 -5.25 9.30 10.39
N PHE A 89 -4.43 8.30 10.08
CA PHE A 89 -4.62 7.38 8.96
C PHE A 89 -5.90 6.57 9.10
N LEU A 90 -6.27 6.14 10.31
CA LEU A 90 -7.54 5.42 10.53
C LEU A 90 -8.74 6.28 10.14
N ILE A 91 -8.75 7.55 10.55
CA ILE A 91 -9.82 8.49 10.25
C ILE A 91 -9.84 8.81 8.74
N GLY A 92 -8.68 9.15 8.18
CA GLY A 92 -8.54 9.46 6.76
C GLY A 92 -8.89 8.28 5.85
N GLY A 93 -8.50 7.07 6.23
CA GLY A 93 -8.83 5.83 5.53
C GLY A 93 -10.31 5.52 5.56
N TYR A 94 -10.98 5.70 6.70
CA TYR A 94 -12.44 5.55 6.79
C TYR A 94 -13.16 6.55 5.87
N ILE A 95 -12.83 7.84 5.96
CA ILE A 95 -13.45 8.89 5.14
C ILE A 95 -13.15 8.65 3.65
N GLY A 96 -11.89 8.36 3.31
CA GLY A 96 -11.46 8.07 1.95
C GLY A 96 -12.18 6.87 1.35
N SER A 97 -12.35 5.79 2.13
CA SER A 97 -13.08 4.60 1.67
C SER A 97 -14.55 4.92 1.36
N ARG A 98 -15.22 5.71 2.21
CA ARG A 98 -16.61 6.15 1.99
C ARG A 98 -16.77 6.98 0.72
N ILE A 99 -15.82 7.87 0.44
CA ILE A 99 -15.80 8.64 -0.81
C ILE A 99 -15.58 7.69 -1.99
N SER A 100 -14.58 6.80 -1.90
CA SER A 100 -14.18 5.93 -3.00
C SER A 100 -15.30 5.00 -3.48
N ILE A 101 -16.10 4.44 -2.56
CA ILE A 101 -17.18 3.49 -2.88
C ILE A 101 -18.26 4.14 -3.77
N ASN A 102 -18.43 5.46 -3.69
CA ASN A 102 -19.41 6.20 -4.50
C ASN A 102 -18.86 6.65 -5.86
N ILE A 103 -17.56 6.43 -6.13
CA ILE A 103 -16.92 6.76 -7.40
C ILE A 103 -16.93 5.51 -8.30
N ASP A 104 -17.19 5.69 -9.59
CA ASP A 104 -17.14 4.59 -10.53
C ASP A 104 -15.70 4.04 -10.69
N LYS A 105 -15.61 2.76 -11.06
CA LYS A 105 -14.34 2.02 -11.12
C LYS A 105 -13.31 2.66 -12.05
N VAL A 106 -13.76 3.24 -13.17
CA VAL A 106 -12.87 3.81 -14.20
C VAL A 106 -12.31 5.14 -13.73
N THR A 107 -13.15 6.00 -13.15
CA THR A 107 -12.71 7.27 -12.56
C THR A 107 -11.73 7.01 -11.42
N LEU A 108 -12.02 6.06 -10.53
CA LEU A 108 -11.15 5.72 -9.41
C LEU A 108 -9.79 5.18 -9.88
N GLN A 109 -9.78 4.36 -10.93
CA GLN A 109 -8.55 3.86 -11.55
C GLN A 109 -7.72 5.00 -12.17
N LYS A 110 -8.37 5.95 -12.86
CA LYS A 110 -7.69 7.14 -13.41
C LYS A 110 -7.10 8.02 -12.32
N VAL A 111 -7.86 8.31 -11.26
CA VAL A 111 -7.39 9.09 -10.10
C VAL A 111 -6.17 8.42 -9.48
N PHE A 112 -6.22 7.12 -9.25
CA PHE A 112 -5.09 6.35 -8.73
C PHE A 112 -3.85 6.47 -9.62
N GLY A 113 -4.02 6.27 -10.94
CA GLY A 113 -2.93 6.40 -11.92
C GLY A 113 -2.32 7.80 -11.96
N ILE A 114 -3.14 8.86 -11.92
CA ILE A 114 -2.66 10.25 -11.90
C ILE A 114 -1.84 10.51 -10.64
N ILE A 115 -2.29 10.06 -9.47
CA ILE A 115 -1.54 10.23 -8.22
C ILE A 115 -0.18 9.54 -8.33
N LEU A 116 -0.13 8.30 -8.82
CA LEU A 116 1.13 7.57 -9.02
C LEU A 116 2.06 8.30 -9.99
N PHE A 117 1.53 8.81 -11.10
CA PHE A 117 2.32 9.53 -12.10
C PHE A 117 2.92 10.83 -11.54
N VAL A 118 2.13 11.61 -10.79
CA VAL A 118 2.63 12.83 -10.12
C VAL A 118 3.70 12.51 -9.10
N ILE A 119 3.51 11.46 -8.28
CA ILE A 119 4.52 11.01 -7.31
C ILE A 119 5.80 10.59 -8.04
N ALA A 120 5.69 9.83 -9.14
CA ALA A 120 6.83 9.38 -9.92
C ALA A 120 7.63 10.56 -10.50
N ILE A 121 6.95 11.53 -11.13
CA ILE A 121 7.60 12.75 -11.64
C ILE A 121 8.32 13.49 -10.51
N LYS A 122 7.64 13.68 -9.38
CA LYS A 122 8.19 14.42 -8.25
C LYS A 122 9.45 13.75 -7.68
N MET A 123 9.41 12.43 -7.51
CA MET A 123 10.55 11.68 -6.98
C MET A 123 11.72 11.64 -7.97
N PHE A 124 11.46 11.57 -9.27
CA PHE A 124 12.52 11.46 -10.27
C PHE A 124 13.22 12.80 -10.55
N PHE A 125 12.45 13.88 -10.68
CA PHE A 125 12.98 15.18 -11.11
C PHE A 125 13.23 16.18 -9.97
N PHE A 126 12.59 15.99 -8.82
CA PHE A 126 12.64 16.95 -7.70
C PHE A 126 13.12 16.30 -6.40
N SER A 127 13.90 15.21 -6.49
CA SER A 127 14.58 14.64 -5.34
C SER A 127 15.53 15.69 -4.74
N LYS A 128 15.44 15.92 -3.43
CA LYS A 128 16.35 16.80 -2.68
C LYS A 128 17.53 16.00 -2.14
#